data_AF-A0A6J4FGY6-F1
#
_entry.id   AF-A0A6J4FGY6-F1
#
_cell.length_a   1.000
_cell.length_b   1.000
_cell.length_c   1.000
_cell.angle_alpha   90.00
_cell.angle_beta   90.00
_cell.angle_gamma   90.00
#
_symmetry.space_group_name_H-M   'P 1'
#
loop_
_entity.id
_entity.type
_entity.pdbx_description
1 polymer ?
#
loop_
_entity_poly.entity_id
_entity_poly.type
_entity_poly.pdbx_seq_one_letter_code
_entity_poly.pdbx_strand_id
1 'polypeptide(L)'
;MSAETAIESLRRRHYSLESLPDAIRIPALGLRRDEEVKPTENATVDDIAFAILVLDAECDSAYSRLGALRKLHTLARQNGAIGSDRVVDAIPARKGGV
;
A
#
# COMPACT_ATOMS: atom_id res chain seq x y z
N MET A 1 -12.27 -24.50 -25.88
CA MET A 1 -12.61 -24.33 -24.45
C MET A 1 -11.29 -24.26 -23.72
N SER A 2 -10.90 -23.08 -23.21
CA SER A 2 -9.66 -23.03 -22.40
C SER A 2 -9.96 -23.75 -21.09
N ALA A 3 -9.09 -24.69 -20.70
CA ALA A 3 -9.23 -25.36 -19.42
C ALA A 3 -9.15 -24.31 -18.30
N GLU A 4 -10.10 -24.34 -17.37
CA GLU A 4 -10.07 -23.53 -16.15
C GLU A 4 -8.75 -23.82 -15.44
N THR A 5 -7.93 -22.78 -15.23
CA THR A 5 -6.67 -22.96 -14.51
C THR A 5 -6.96 -23.23 -13.04
N ALA A 6 -6.04 -23.93 -12.36
CA ALA A 6 -6.22 -24.24 -10.93
C ALA A 6 -6.45 -22.97 -10.09
N ILE A 7 -5.80 -21.86 -10.45
CA ILE A 7 -5.95 -20.56 -9.78
C ILE A 7 -7.33 -19.95 -10.03
N GLU A 8 -7.90 -20.08 -11.23
CA GLU A 8 -9.26 -19.60 -11.53
C GLU A 8 -10.31 -20.35 -10.71
N SER A 9 -10.14 -21.67 -10.54
CA SER A 9 -11.02 -22.46 -9.68
C SER A 9 -10.92 -22.05 -8.21
N LEU A 10 -9.73 -21.71 -7.72
CA LEU A 10 -9.53 -21.20 -6.37
C LEU A 10 -10.22 -19.85 -6.15
N ARG A 11 -10.12 -18.92 -7.12
CA ARG A 11 -10.80 -17.61 -7.05
C ARG A 11 -12.32 -17.77 -6.93
N ARG A 12 -12.93 -18.69 -7.68
CA ARG A 12 -14.38 -18.95 -7.62
C ARG A 12 -14.82 -19.59 -6.30
N ARG A 13 -14.00 -20.47 -5.71
CA ARG A 13 -14.33 -21.16 -4.47
C ARG A 13 -14.17 -20.28 -3.23
N HIS A 14 -13.32 -19.26 -3.30
CA HIS A 14 -13.02 -18.35 -2.19
C HIS A 14 -13.17 -16.90 -2.63
N TYR A 15 -14.30 -16.28 -2.28
CA TYR A 15 -14.63 -14.88 -2.63
C TYR A 15 -13.52 -13.87 -2.25
N SER A 16 -12.77 -14.13 -1.18
CA SER A 16 -11.66 -13.29 -0.73
C SER A 16 -10.46 -13.30 -1.68
N LEU A 17 -10.41 -14.20 -2.66
CA LEU A 17 -9.35 -14.33 -3.66
C LEU A 17 -9.73 -13.71 -5.01
N GLU A 18 -10.92 -13.12 -5.16
CA GLU A 18 -11.33 -12.49 -6.43
C GLU A 18 -10.39 -11.35 -6.86
N SER A 19 -9.82 -10.63 -5.89
CA SER A 19 -8.87 -9.54 -6.14
C SER A 19 -7.41 -10.01 -6.29
N LEU A 20 -7.15 -11.32 -6.20
CA LEU A 20 -5.80 -11.86 -6.32
C LEU A 20 -5.23 -11.53 -7.71
N PRO A 21 -4.06 -10.90 -7.82
CA PRO A 21 -3.50 -10.53 -9.12
C PRO A 21 -3.11 -11.78 -9.93
N ASP A 22 -3.03 -11.63 -11.25
CA ASP A 22 -2.58 -12.71 -12.15
C ASP A 22 -1.06 -12.96 -12.05
N ALA A 23 -0.31 -11.94 -11.63
CA ALA A 23 1.11 -12.04 -11.33
C ALA A 23 1.45 -11.27 -10.05
N ILE A 24 2.40 -11.79 -9.29
CA ILE A 24 2.95 -11.17 -8.09
C ILE A 24 4.34 -10.64 -8.36
N ARG A 25 4.69 -9.55 -7.65
CA ARG A 25 6.03 -8.98 -7.62
C ARG A 25 6.75 -9.49 -6.38
N ILE A 26 7.92 -10.08 -6.57
CA ILE A 26 8.76 -10.64 -5.52
C ILE A 26 10.03 -9.78 -5.44
N PRO A 27 10.31 -9.14 -4.29
CA PRO A 27 11.47 -8.27 -4.16
C PRO A 27 12.79 -9.07 -4.19
N ALA A 28 13.88 -8.37 -4.51
CA ALA A 28 15.23 -8.87 -4.25
C ALA A 28 15.49 -8.93 -2.74
N LEU A 29 15.17 -10.07 -2.11
CA LEU A 29 15.33 -10.28 -0.67
C LEU A 29 16.00 -11.64 -0.37
N GLY A 30 16.87 -11.65 0.65
CA GLY A 30 17.56 -12.85 1.11
C GLY A 30 18.56 -13.38 0.07
N LEU A 31 18.34 -14.61 -0.40
CA LEU A 31 19.17 -15.24 -1.44
C LEU A 31 18.84 -14.76 -2.87
N ARG A 32 17.71 -14.06 -3.07
CA ARG A 32 17.36 -13.51 -4.39
C ARG A 32 18.13 -12.23 -4.64
N ARG A 33 18.80 -12.19 -5.79
CA ARG A 33 19.62 -11.06 -6.21
C ARG A 33 18.82 -10.00 -6.94
N ASP A 34 17.79 -10.43 -7.67
CA ASP A 34 16.98 -9.56 -8.53
C ASP A 34 15.51 -9.64 -8.14
N GLU A 35 14.80 -8.55 -8.43
CA GLU A 35 13.36 -8.51 -8.37
C GLU A 35 12.77 -9.35 -9.51
N GLU A 36 11.72 -10.10 -9.20
CA GLU A 36 11.08 -11.01 -10.14
C GLU A 36 9.57 -10.76 -10.16
N VAL A 37 8.97 -10.77 -11.34
CA VAL A 37 7.52 -10.81 -11.51
C VAL A 37 7.15 -12.20 -12.01
N LYS A 38 6.28 -12.90 -11.27
CA LYS A 38 5.92 -14.29 -11.54
C LYS A 38 4.40 -14.46 -11.61
N PRO A 39 3.86 -15.30 -12.52
CA PRO A 39 2.46 -15.68 -12.49
C PRO A 39 2.07 -16.27 -11.14
N THR A 40 0.94 -15.85 -10.58
CA THR A 40 0.51 -16.27 -9.24
C THR A 40 0.27 -17.77 -9.16
N GLU A 41 -0.13 -18.39 -10.27
CA GLU A 41 -0.26 -19.84 -10.40
C GLU A 41 1.05 -20.62 -10.20
N ASN A 42 2.20 -19.98 -10.44
CA ASN A 42 3.54 -20.58 -10.34
C ASN A 42 4.28 -20.12 -9.07
N ALA A 43 3.63 -19.30 -8.24
CA ALA A 43 4.22 -18.78 -7.02
C ALA A 43 4.32 -19.85 -5.93
N THR A 44 5.47 -19.89 -5.24
CA THR A 44 5.61 -20.66 -4.01
C THR A 44 4.98 -19.91 -2.83
N VAL A 45 4.79 -20.59 -1.70
CA VAL A 45 4.32 -19.96 -0.47
C VAL A 45 5.28 -18.85 -0.02
N ASP A 46 6.59 -19.05 -0.16
CA ASP A 46 7.60 -18.03 0.15
C ASP A 46 7.52 -16.84 -0.81
N ASP A 47 7.25 -17.06 -2.10
CA ASP A 47 7.03 -15.97 -3.06
C ASP A 47 5.88 -15.07 -2.61
N ILE A 48 4.76 -15.68 -2.18
CA ILE A 48 3.59 -14.96 -1.67
C ILE A 48 3.93 -14.20 -0.38
N ALA A 49 4.67 -14.82 0.55
CA ALA A 49 5.10 -14.16 1.78
C ALA A 49 5.95 -12.91 1.49
N PHE A 50 6.88 -12.99 0.55
CA PHE A 50 7.69 -11.84 0.15
C PHE A 50 6.88 -10.77 -0.57
N ALA A 51 5.93 -11.15 -1.42
CA ALA A 51 5.02 -10.20 -2.06
C ALA A 51 4.14 -9.46 -1.04
N ILE A 52 3.65 -10.16 0.00
CA ILE A 52 2.89 -9.56 1.10
C ILE A 52 3.73 -8.51 1.84
N LEU A 53 4.99 -8.82 2.19
CA LEU A 53 5.86 -7.87 2.89
C LEU A 53 6.03 -6.54 2.15
N VAL A 54 6.11 -6.58 0.81
CA VAL A 54 6.21 -5.36 0.00
C VAL A 54 4.90 -4.58 0.02
N LEU A 55 3.77 -5.27 -0.17
CA LEU A 55 2.45 -4.64 -0.15
C LEU A 55 2.12 -4.02 1.21
N ASP A 56 2.50 -4.67 2.31
CA ASP A 56 2.36 -4.12 3.65
C ASP A 56 3.18 -2.83 3.80
N ALA A 57 4.44 -2.82 3.35
CA ALA A 57 5.28 -1.63 3.39
C ALA A 57 4.71 -0.47 2.53
N GLU A 58 4.13 -0.79 1.37
CA GLU A 58 3.43 0.19 0.52
C GLU A 58 2.18 0.75 1.22
N CYS A 59 1.39 -0.11 1.86
CA CYS A 59 0.22 0.29 2.64
C CYS A 59 0.62 1.19 3.81
N ASP A 60 1.64 0.83 4.57
CA ASP A 60 2.15 1.61 5.69
C ASP A 60 2.63 3.00 5.24
N SER A 61 3.36 3.06 4.12
CA SER A 61 3.78 4.32 3.51
C SER A 61 2.59 5.20 3.12
N ALA A 62 1.57 4.60 2.50
CA ALA A 62 0.34 5.30 2.12
C ALA A 62 -0.43 5.80 3.34
N TYR A 63 -0.58 4.96 4.38
CA TYR A 63 -1.24 5.33 5.64
C TYR A 63 -0.50 6.43 6.38
N SER A 64 0.83 6.38 6.42
CA SER A 64 1.67 7.43 7.01
C SER A 64 1.45 8.76 6.31
N ARG A 65 1.47 8.77 4.96
CA ARG A 65 1.20 9.97 4.16
C ARG A 65 -0.21 10.50 4.38
N LEU A 66 -1.21 9.63 4.39
CA LEU A 66 -2.60 9.99 4.69
C LEU A 66 -2.73 10.59 6.10
N GLY A 67 -2.07 9.98 7.10
CA GLY A 67 -2.04 10.47 8.47
C GLY A 67 -1.44 11.87 8.58
N ALA A 68 -0.33 12.12 7.88
CA ALA A 68 0.30 13.44 7.82
C ALA A 68 -0.64 14.49 7.22
N LEU A 69 -1.32 14.17 6.11
CA LEU A 69 -2.28 15.08 5.48
C LEU A 69 -3.49 15.36 6.37
N ARG A 70 -4.06 14.32 7.02
CA ARG A 70 -5.16 14.49 7.99
C ARG A 70 -4.75 15.39 9.13
N LYS A 71 -3.55 15.20 9.68
CA LYS A 71 -3.01 16.03 10.77
C LYS A 71 -2.83 17.48 10.31
N LEU A 72 -2.23 17.69 9.14
CA LEU A 72 -2.04 19.03 8.56
C LEU A 72 -3.38 19.75 8.38
N HIS A 73 -4.38 19.08 7.81
CA HIS A 73 -5.72 19.63 7.63
C HIS A 73 -6.36 20.00 8.98
N THR A 74 -6.33 19.09 9.96
CA THR A 74 -6.88 19.35 11.29
C THR A 74 -6.23 20.56 11.96
N LEU A 75 -4.90 20.68 11.89
CA LEU A 75 -4.17 21.82 12.44
C LEU A 75 -4.59 23.14 11.78
N ALA A 76 -4.72 23.16 10.45
CA ALA A 76 -5.19 24.35 9.74
C ALA A 76 -6.62 24.74 10.17
N ARG A 77 -7.54 23.78 10.25
CA ARG A 77 -8.93 24.03 10.70
C ARG A 77 -9.01 24.53 12.13
N GLN A 78 -8.20 23.97 13.04
CA GLN A 78 -8.12 24.43 14.42
C GLN A 78 -7.63 25.89 14.54
N ASN A 79 -6.91 26.39 13.54
CA ASN A 79 -6.48 27.79 13.45
C ASN A 79 -7.40 28.65 12.57
N GLY A 80 -8.62 28.16 12.27
CA GLY A 80 -9.64 28.95 11.58
C GLY A 80 -9.56 28.94 10.04
N ALA A 81 -8.70 28.11 9.45
CA ALA A 81 -8.59 28.03 7.99
C ALA A 81 -9.91 27.59 7.33
N ILE A 82 -10.27 28.26 6.25
CA ILE A 82 -11.38 27.91 5.36
C ILE A 82 -10.89 27.22 4.07
N GLY A 83 -11.80 26.71 3.25
CA GLY A 83 -11.46 25.79 2.15
C GLY A 83 -10.52 26.36 1.08
N SER A 84 -10.50 27.67 0.89
CA SER A 84 -9.62 28.36 -0.06
C SER A 84 -8.27 28.75 0.55
N ASP A 85 -8.07 28.57 1.85
CA ASP A 85 -6.89 29.07 2.54
C ASP A 85 -5.68 28.16 2.31
N ARG A 86 -4.51 28.78 2.31
CA ARG A 86 -3.24 28.08 2.25
C ARG A 86 -2.90 27.53 3.65
N VAL A 87 -2.80 26.21 3.78
CA VAL A 87 -2.55 25.52 5.05
C VAL A 87 -1.29 25.98 5.78
N VAL A 88 -0.25 26.41 5.05
CA VAL A 88 1.00 26.90 5.65
C VAL A 88 0.86 28.27 6.31
N ASP A 89 -0.07 29.09 5.83
CA ASP A 89 -0.28 30.46 6.33
C ASP A 89 -1.21 30.46 7.55
N ALA A 90 -2.06 29.44 7.68
CA ALA A 90 -2.97 29.27 8.81
C ALA A 90 -2.33 28.64 10.05
N ILE A 91 -1.23 27.88 9.89
CA ILE A 91 -0.60 27.19 11.01
C ILE A 91 0.55 28.06 11.54
N PRO A 92 0.47 28.60 12.76
CA PRO A 92 1.51 29.46 13.29
C PRO A 92 2.83 28.69 13.46
N ALA A 93 3.94 29.32 13.08
CA ALA A 93 5.26 28.76 13.36
C ALA A 93 5.41 28.52 14.87
N ARG A 94 5.99 27.36 15.23
CA ARG A 94 6.28 27.05 16.63
C ARG A 94 7.13 28.19 17.20
N LYS A 95 6.59 28.96 18.16
CA LYS A 95 7.41 29.86 18.98
C LYS A 95 8.41 28.96 19.70
N GLY A 96 9.67 29.01 19.29
CA GLY A 96 10.75 28.28 19.95
C GLY A 96 10.79 28.67 21.42
N GLY A 97 10.57 27.70 22.29
CA GLY A 97 10.93 27.84 23.70
C GLY A 97 12.45 27.85 23.77
N VAL A 98 13.00 28.93 24.32
CA VAL A 98 14.36 29.00 24.87
C VAL A 98 14.46 28.04 26.05
#